data_AF-A0A7C7PTH8-F1
#
_entry.id   AF-A0A7C7PTH8-F1
#
_cell.length_a   1.000
_cell.length_b   1.000
_cell.length_c   1.000
_cell.angle_alpha   90.00
_cell.angle_beta   90.00
_cell.angle_gamma   90.00
#
_symmetry.space_group_name_H-M   'P 1'
#
loop_
_entity.id
_entity.type
_entity.pdbx_description
1 polymer ?
#
loop_
_entity_poly.entity_id
_entity_poly.type
_entity_poly.pdbx_seq_one_letter_code
_entity_poly.pdbx_strand_id
1 'polypeptide(L)'
;MRFRGPAAILGLSSAQPTPLFCAHGTLGEAQLARLSDALERLGREGWFRCVLLHHPPSLEGIARRKRLIDAQPFRKVIAERGAELVLHGHDHTFGKLSIDGREGPVPVLGVPSASAASSGKKPQAHYQLYTIEQDEKRWRIDVTARGFDPAGGRFCETRRYRL
;
A
#
# COMPACT_ATOMS: atom_id res chain seq x y z
N MET A 1 13.45 6.87 -0.11
CA MET A 1 13.07 6.61 1.30
C MET A 1 12.93 7.94 2.02
N ARG A 2 11.96 8.06 2.94
CA ARG A 2 11.70 9.29 3.69
C ARG A 2 11.27 8.94 5.12
N PHE A 3 11.82 9.61 6.12
CA PHE A 3 11.48 9.39 7.53
C PHE A 3 10.48 10.44 8.01
N ARG A 4 9.46 10.03 8.75
CA ARG A 4 8.43 10.90 9.34
C ARG A 4 8.03 10.36 10.71
N GLY A 5 8.45 11.06 11.76
CA GLY A 5 8.31 10.55 13.13
C GLY A 5 8.92 9.14 13.22
N PRO A 6 8.18 8.14 13.74
CA PRO A 6 8.67 6.77 13.84
C PRO A 6 8.64 5.98 12.52
N ALA A 7 8.11 6.55 11.43
CA ALA A 7 7.90 5.84 10.18
C ALA A 7 9.01 6.06 9.15
N ALA A 8 9.58 4.96 8.66
CA ALA A 8 10.37 4.89 7.45
C ALA A 8 9.47 4.56 6.25
N ILE A 9 9.34 5.51 5.32
CA ILE A 9 8.50 5.38 4.13
C ILE A 9 9.38 4.97 2.94
N LEU A 10 9.12 3.78 2.40
CA LEU A 10 9.80 3.17 1.27
C LEU A 10 8.91 3.26 0.02
N GLY A 11 9.13 4.28 -0.80
CA GLY A 11 8.44 4.42 -2.08
C GLY A 11 9.11 3.59 -3.17
N LEU A 12 8.31 2.76 -3.85
CA LEU A 12 8.71 1.93 -4.98
C LEU A 12 8.10 2.46 -6.28
N SER A 13 8.85 2.34 -7.38
CA SER A 13 8.36 2.64 -8.72
C SER A 13 8.09 1.34 -9.46
N SER A 14 6.82 1.09 -9.73
CA SER A 14 6.36 -0.02 -10.58
C SER A 14 5.98 0.41 -11.99
N ALA A 15 6.08 1.71 -12.31
CA ALA A 15 5.65 2.26 -13.58
C ALA A 15 6.68 1.95 -14.68
N GLN A 16 6.19 1.56 -15.85
CA GLN A 16 7.02 1.28 -17.03
C GLN A 16 6.22 1.61 -18.30
N PRO A 17 6.89 1.84 -19.44
CA PRO A 17 6.21 1.89 -20.73
C PRO A 17 5.49 0.57 -21.01
N THR A 18 4.23 0.65 -21.46
CA THR A 18 3.43 -0.51 -21.81
C THR A 18 2.78 -0.33 -23.17
N PRO A 19 2.44 -1.42 -23.89
CA PRO A 19 1.65 -1.34 -25.11
C PRO A 19 0.31 -0.62 -24.91
N LEU A 20 -0.31 -0.18 -26.01
CA LEU A 20 -1.65 0.38 -25.98
C LEU A 20 -2.63 -0.55 -25.24
N PHE A 21 -3.49 0.04 -24.42
CA PHE A 21 -4.47 -0.65 -23.56
C PHE A 21 -3.89 -1.54 -22.45
N CYS A 22 -2.59 -1.48 -22.21
CA CYS A 22 -1.93 -2.08 -21.04
C CYS A 22 -1.56 -1.00 -20.03
N ALA A 23 -1.52 -1.40 -18.76
CA ALA A 23 -1.10 -0.58 -17.62
C ALA A 23 -0.56 -1.49 -16.50
N HIS A 24 0.26 -2.49 -16.88
CA HIS A 24 0.90 -3.39 -15.93
C HIS A 24 2.22 -2.79 -15.43
N GLY A 25 2.59 -3.14 -14.20
CA GLY A 25 3.82 -2.67 -13.59
C GLY A 25 4.82 -3.78 -13.33
N THR A 26 6.07 -3.40 -13.13
CA THR A 26 7.16 -4.31 -12.71
C THR A 26 8.09 -3.53 -11.79
N LEU A 27 8.61 -4.15 -10.72
CA LEU A 27 9.62 -3.56 -9.84
C LEU A 27 11.04 -3.88 -10.32
N GLY A 28 11.27 -5.11 -10.76
CA GLY A 28 12.56 -5.62 -11.19
C GLY A 28 13.47 -6.04 -10.03
N GLU A 29 14.37 -6.96 -10.32
CA GLU A 29 15.23 -7.63 -9.32
C GLU A 29 16.08 -6.64 -8.52
N ALA A 30 16.71 -5.66 -9.19
CA ALA A 30 17.56 -4.68 -8.53
C ALA A 30 16.81 -3.83 -7.49
N GLN A 31 15.55 -3.46 -7.77
CA GLN A 31 14.73 -2.70 -6.83
C GLN A 31 14.24 -3.59 -5.67
N LEU A 32 13.91 -4.85 -5.96
CA LEU A 32 13.51 -5.83 -4.93
C LEU A 32 14.66 -6.18 -3.99
N ALA A 33 15.89 -6.33 -4.50
CA ALA A 33 17.08 -6.54 -3.68
C ALA A 33 17.32 -5.35 -2.73
N ARG A 34 17.29 -4.12 -3.27
CA ARG A 34 17.41 -2.90 -2.45
C ARG A 34 16.31 -2.77 -1.41
N LEU A 35 15.07 -3.19 -1.74
CA LEU A 35 13.97 -3.23 -0.80
C LEU A 35 14.24 -4.23 0.33
N SER A 36 14.70 -5.43 -0.01
CA SER A 36 15.05 -6.47 0.97
C SER A 36 16.08 -5.96 1.99
N ASP A 37 17.19 -5.40 1.50
CA ASP A 37 18.27 -4.88 2.35
C ASP A 37 17.79 -3.73 3.24
N ALA A 38 16.96 -2.83 2.68
CA ALA A 38 16.40 -1.72 3.43
C ALA A 38 15.43 -2.20 4.53
N LEU A 39 14.55 -3.16 4.24
CA LEU A 39 13.58 -3.69 5.21
C LEU A 39 14.28 -4.45 6.35
N GLU A 40 15.33 -5.21 6.04
CA GLU A 40 16.14 -5.90 7.03
C GLU A 40 16.84 -4.92 7.97
N ARG A 41 17.53 -3.93 7.40
CA ARG A 41 18.22 -2.90 8.18
C ARG A 41 17.25 -2.12 9.07
N LEU A 42 16.14 -1.64 8.50
CA LEU A 42 15.15 -0.84 9.23
C LEU A 42 14.44 -1.64 10.32
N GLY A 43 14.20 -2.94 10.10
CA GLY A 43 13.64 -3.84 11.10
C GLY A 43 14.57 -4.00 12.30
N ARG A 44 15.88 -4.17 12.05
CA ARG A 44 16.90 -4.22 13.12
C ARG A 44 17.02 -2.91 13.90
N GLU A 45 16.81 -1.79 13.22
CA GLU A 45 16.82 -0.45 13.81
C GLU A 45 15.50 -0.08 14.52
N GLY A 46 14.46 -0.93 14.41
CA GLY A 46 13.19 -0.73 15.09
C GLY A 46 12.28 0.35 14.48
N TRP A 47 12.39 0.63 13.18
CA TRP A 47 11.51 1.59 12.49
C TRP A 47 10.16 0.97 12.10
N PHE A 48 9.11 1.79 12.05
CA PHE A 48 7.88 1.42 11.34
C PHE A 48 8.11 1.51 9.83
N ARG A 49 8.08 0.37 9.12
CA ARG A 49 8.35 0.27 7.68
C ARG A 49 7.04 0.31 6.90
N CYS A 50 6.80 1.45 6.26
CA CYS A 50 5.67 1.66 5.35
C CYS A 50 6.15 1.55 3.90
N VAL A 51 5.73 0.52 3.19
CA VAL A 51 6.05 0.33 1.76
C VAL A 51 4.94 0.93 0.91
N LEU A 52 5.29 1.76 -0.07
CA LEU A 52 4.35 2.36 -1.02
C LEU A 52 4.64 1.82 -2.42
N LEU A 53 3.62 1.34 -3.12
CA LEU A 53 3.72 0.94 -4.53
C LEU A 53 2.43 1.29 -5.29
N HIS A 54 2.50 1.53 -6.60
CA HIS A 54 1.28 1.88 -7.34
C HIS A 54 0.40 0.66 -7.63
N HIS A 55 0.98 -0.37 -8.25
CA HIS A 55 0.25 -1.57 -8.67
C HIS A 55 0.05 -2.53 -7.48
N PRO A 56 -1.18 -3.02 -7.21
CA PRO A 56 -1.46 -3.92 -6.12
C PRO A 56 -0.64 -5.23 -6.22
N PRO A 57 -0.07 -5.71 -5.10
CA PRO A 57 0.62 -6.99 -5.06
C PRO A 57 -0.36 -8.17 -4.85
N SER A 58 -1.50 -8.12 -5.55
CA SER A 58 -2.47 -9.22 -5.56
C SER A 58 -2.03 -10.30 -6.54
N LEU A 59 -2.17 -11.56 -6.15
CA LEU A 59 -1.90 -12.71 -7.04
C LEU A 59 -3.12 -13.05 -7.91
N GLU A 60 -4.31 -12.66 -7.48
CA GLU A 60 -5.59 -13.02 -8.10
C GLU A 60 -6.48 -11.78 -8.29
N GLY A 61 -7.53 -11.91 -9.10
CA GLY A 61 -8.55 -10.87 -9.26
C GLY A 61 -8.13 -9.64 -10.08
N ILE A 62 -6.88 -9.59 -10.58
CA ILE A 62 -6.39 -8.48 -11.43
C ILE A 62 -6.01 -9.00 -12.82
N ALA A 63 -6.57 -8.36 -13.85
CA ALA A 63 -6.25 -8.68 -15.24
C ALA A 63 -4.75 -8.55 -15.52
N ARG A 64 -4.17 -9.51 -16.26
CA ARG A 64 -2.74 -9.53 -16.61
C ARG A 64 -2.23 -8.20 -17.18
N ARG A 65 -3.04 -7.50 -17.96
CA ARG A 65 -2.70 -6.20 -18.55
C ARG A 65 -2.61 -5.03 -17.54
N LYS A 66 -3.04 -5.21 -16.29
CA LYS A 66 -3.11 -4.20 -15.21
C LYS A 66 -2.28 -4.56 -13.97
N ARG A 67 -1.87 -5.81 -13.83
CA ARG A 67 -1.27 -6.32 -12.59
C ARG A 67 0.18 -5.86 -12.40
N LEU A 68 0.67 -6.00 -11.18
CA LEU A 68 2.10 -6.08 -10.91
C LEU A 68 2.62 -7.43 -11.41
N ILE A 69 3.52 -7.44 -12.39
CA ILE A 69 4.00 -8.66 -13.05
C ILE A 69 4.81 -9.52 -12.08
N ASP A 70 5.64 -8.90 -11.26
CA ASP A 70 6.51 -9.51 -10.25
C ASP A 70 5.92 -9.40 -8.83
N ALA A 71 4.59 -9.50 -8.71
CA ALA A 71 3.90 -9.49 -7.41
C ALA A 71 4.38 -10.63 -6.49
N GLN A 72 4.65 -11.82 -7.03
CA GLN A 72 5.11 -12.95 -6.23
C GLN A 72 6.53 -12.73 -5.66
N PRO A 73 7.55 -12.33 -6.45
CA PRO A 73 8.83 -11.87 -5.92
C PRO A 73 8.70 -10.77 -4.86
N PHE A 74 7.85 -9.76 -5.07
CA PHE A 74 7.60 -8.71 -4.07
C PHE A 74 7.06 -9.29 -2.76
N ARG A 75 6.01 -10.12 -2.84
CA ARG A 75 5.41 -10.76 -1.66
C ARG A 75 6.41 -11.62 -0.90
N LYS A 76 7.32 -12.31 -1.61
CA LYS A 76 8.40 -13.09 -0.98
C LYS A 76 9.33 -12.20 -0.16
N VAL A 77 9.76 -11.05 -0.69
CA VAL A 77 10.57 -10.08 0.06
C VAL A 77 9.85 -9.60 1.33
N ILE A 78 8.57 -9.25 1.21
CA ILE A 78 7.77 -8.82 2.38
C ILE A 78 7.61 -9.97 3.39
N ALA A 79 7.39 -11.20 2.94
CA ALA A 79 7.24 -12.35 3.81
C ALA A 79 8.53 -12.63 4.62
N GLU A 80 9.69 -12.53 3.98
CA GLU A 80 11.00 -12.83 4.56
C GLU A 80 11.52 -11.71 5.47
N ARG A 81 11.36 -10.44 5.04
CA ARG A 81 11.95 -9.28 5.72
C ARG A 81 10.97 -8.56 6.64
N GLY A 82 9.68 -8.74 6.44
CA GLY A 82 8.62 -8.05 7.16
C GLY A 82 8.43 -6.60 6.72
N ALA A 83 7.24 -6.08 7.01
CA ALA A 83 6.89 -4.67 6.96
C ALA A 83 5.66 -4.48 7.86
N GLU A 84 5.45 -3.27 8.36
CA GLU A 84 4.30 -2.98 9.22
C GLU A 84 3.07 -2.59 8.40
N LEU A 85 3.27 -2.03 7.21
CA LEU A 85 2.19 -1.61 6.32
C LEU A 85 2.65 -1.53 4.87
N VAL A 86 1.82 -2.03 3.95
CA VAL A 86 1.96 -1.82 2.51
C VAL A 86 0.76 -1.04 2.00
N LEU A 87 0.98 0.06 1.28
CA LEU A 87 -0.07 0.86 0.67
C LEU A 87 0.05 0.84 -0.85
N HIS A 88 -1.10 0.66 -1.52
CA HIS A 88 -1.15 0.67 -2.98
C HIS A 88 -2.33 1.46 -3.57
N GLY A 89 -2.31 1.60 -4.90
CA GLY A 89 -3.36 2.28 -5.67
C GLY A 89 -3.83 1.44 -6.86
N HIS A 90 -3.88 2.08 -8.04
CA HIS A 90 -4.20 1.54 -9.37
C HIS A 90 -5.65 1.08 -9.62
N ASP A 91 -6.26 0.31 -8.72
CA ASP A 91 -7.60 -0.23 -8.97
C ASP A 91 -8.73 0.76 -8.68
N HIS A 92 -8.41 1.84 -7.96
CA HIS A 92 -9.36 2.88 -7.54
C HIS A 92 -10.54 2.29 -6.75
N THR A 93 -10.27 1.22 -5.98
CA THR A 93 -11.21 0.54 -5.10
C THR A 93 -10.55 0.35 -3.74
N PHE A 94 -11.36 0.08 -2.72
CA PHE A 94 -10.82 -0.43 -1.46
C PHE A 94 -10.20 -1.80 -1.69
N GLY A 95 -8.93 -1.95 -1.36
CA GLY A 95 -8.22 -3.21 -1.32
C GLY A 95 -7.83 -3.50 0.12
N LYS A 96 -8.17 -4.69 0.62
CA LYS A 96 -7.62 -5.21 1.87
C LYS A 96 -7.17 -6.63 1.61
N LEU A 97 -5.86 -6.84 1.64
CA LEU A 97 -5.24 -8.14 1.59
C LEU A 97 -4.13 -8.23 2.64
N SER A 98 -3.64 -9.43 2.88
CA SER A 98 -2.49 -9.67 3.75
C SER A 98 -1.40 -10.42 3.00
N ILE A 99 -0.17 -10.20 3.44
CA ILE A 99 0.98 -11.04 3.08
C ILE A 99 1.42 -11.70 4.37
N ASP A 100 1.48 -13.03 4.41
CA ASP A 100 1.98 -13.75 5.58
C ASP A 100 3.48 -13.46 5.73
N GLY A 101 3.82 -12.80 6.84
CA GLY A 101 5.19 -12.43 7.19
C GLY A 101 5.72 -13.27 8.34
N ARG A 102 7.05 -13.30 8.47
CA ARG A 102 7.76 -14.03 9.53
C ARG A 102 7.28 -13.71 10.95
N GLU A 103 6.90 -12.44 11.19
CA GLU A 103 6.49 -11.93 12.51
C GLU A 103 4.97 -11.75 12.63
N GLY A 104 4.23 -12.14 11.59
CA GLY A 104 2.78 -11.98 11.49
C GLY A 104 2.33 -11.47 10.12
N PRO A 105 1.01 -11.42 9.88
CA PRO A 105 0.46 -10.93 8.63
C PRO A 105 0.73 -9.43 8.45
N VAL A 106 1.29 -9.08 7.29
CA VAL A 106 1.50 -7.69 6.87
C VAL A 106 0.26 -7.17 6.16
N PRO A 107 -0.41 -6.12 6.68
CA PRO A 107 -1.58 -5.56 6.03
C PRO A 107 -1.18 -4.81 4.74
N VAL A 108 -1.93 -5.07 3.69
CA VAL A 108 -1.79 -4.41 2.39
C VAL A 108 -3.11 -3.73 2.06
N LEU A 109 -3.08 -2.40 1.97
CA LEU A 109 -4.27 -1.57 1.81
C LEU A 109 -4.23 -0.75 0.52
N GLY A 110 -5.33 -0.79 -0.22
CA GLY A 110 -5.60 0.06 -1.37
C GLY A 110 -6.80 0.96 -1.10
N VAL A 111 -6.76 2.20 -1.60
CA VAL A 111 -7.87 3.15 -1.48
C VAL A 111 -8.33 3.65 -2.85
N PRO A 112 -9.59 4.09 -2.95
CA PRO A 112 -10.06 4.81 -4.13
C PRO A 112 -9.22 6.05 -4.42
N SER A 113 -9.28 6.53 -5.67
CA SER A 113 -8.58 7.77 -6.03
C SER A 113 -9.21 8.97 -5.31
N ALA A 114 -8.39 9.87 -4.77
CA ALA A 114 -8.85 11.14 -4.21
C ALA A 114 -9.48 12.07 -5.26
N SER A 115 -9.27 11.80 -6.55
CA SER A 115 -9.87 12.54 -7.67
C SER A 115 -11.04 11.80 -8.33
N ALA A 116 -11.51 10.68 -7.76
CA ALA A 116 -12.61 9.92 -8.34
C ALA A 116 -13.89 10.77 -8.38
N ALA A 117 -14.35 11.10 -9.58
CA ALA A 117 -15.70 11.60 -9.78
C ALA A 117 -16.70 10.46 -9.47
N SER A 118 -17.82 10.80 -8.83
CA SER A 118 -18.91 9.87 -8.56
C SER A 118 -19.59 9.46 -9.88
N SER A 119 -18.98 8.58 -10.65
CA SER A 119 -19.54 8.09 -11.92
C SER A 119 -19.43 6.56 -12.00
N GLY A 120 -20.58 5.89 -12.01
CA GLY A 120 -20.69 4.45 -12.26
C GLY A 120 -20.34 3.56 -11.07
N LYS A 121 -19.59 2.48 -11.31
CA LYS A 121 -19.35 1.38 -10.35
C LYS A 121 -18.17 1.61 -9.39
N LYS A 122 -17.47 2.74 -9.49
CA LYS A 122 -16.29 3.02 -8.65
C LYS A 122 -16.67 3.85 -7.42
N PRO A 123 -15.99 3.63 -6.27
CA PRO A 123 -16.22 4.46 -5.08
C PRO A 123 -15.93 5.93 -5.36
N GLN A 124 -16.61 6.80 -4.62
CA GLN A 124 -16.36 8.24 -4.62
C GLN A 124 -14.94 8.57 -4.15
N ALA A 125 -14.51 9.80 -4.41
CA ALA A 125 -13.23 10.32 -3.95
C ALA A 125 -13.00 10.02 -2.47
N HIS A 126 -11.82 9.47 -2.16
CA HIS A 126 -11.51 8.96 -0.83
C HIS A 126 -10.04 9.14 -0.48
N TYR A 127 -9.75 9.32 0.80
CA TYR A 127 -8.40 9.20 1.36
C TYR A 127 -8.45 8.63 2.78
N GLN A 128 -7.31 8.13 3.24
CA GLN A 128 -7.14 7.61 4.59
C GLN A 128 -6.03 8.34 5.33
N LEU A 129 -6.30 8.64 6.60
CA LEU A 129 -5.32 9.15 7.55
C LEU A 129 -4.87 7.99 8.42
N TYR A 130 -3.55 7.77 8.48
CA TYR A 130 -2.94 6.72 9.28
C TYR A 130 -2.22 7.36 10.46
N THR A 131 -2.65 7.02 11.66
CA THR A 131 -1.97 7.39 12.92
C THR A 131 -1.13 6.20 13.33
N ILE A 132 0.18 6.42 13.45
CA ILE A 132 1.17 5.39 13.74
C ILE A 132 1.82 5.73 15.07
N GLU A 133 1.67 4.83 16.03
CA GLU A 133 2.20 4.99 17.37
C GLU A 133 2.90 3.71 17.81
N GLN A 134 3.93 3.85 18.64
CA GLN A 134 4.59 2.73 19.26
C GLN A 134 4.01 2.52 20.66
N ASP A 135 3.47 1.32 20.89
CA ASP A 135 3.01 0.86 22.19
C ASP A 135 3.95 -0.25 22.66
N GLU A 136 4.86 0.09 23.56
CA GLU A 136 6.01 -0.74 23.97
C GLU A 136 6.83 -1.25 22.76
N LYS A 137 6.69 -2.54 22.43
CA LYS A 137 7.37 -3.22 21.31
C LYS A 137 6.44 -3.48 20.12
N ARG A 138 5.20 -2.96 20.14
CA ARG A 138 4.21 -3.18 19.08
C ARG A 138 3.84 -1.86 18.43
N TRP A 139 3.52 -1.93 17.14
CA TRP A 139 2.99 -0.78 16.41
C TRP A 139 1.47 -0.77 16.49
N ARG A 140 0.92 0.38 16.83
CA ARG A 140 -0.52 0.67 16.77
C ARG A 140 -0.79 1.52 15.54
N ILE A 141 -1.71 1.05 14.69
CA ILE A 141 -2.13 1.76 13.48
C ILE A 141 -3.63 2.01 13.54
N ASP A 142 -4.01 3.27 13.77
CA ASP A 142 -5.40 3.70 13.72
C ASP A 142 -5.66 4.43 12.39
N VAL A 143 -6.73 4.05 11.70
CA VAL A 143 -7.07 4.53 10.37
C VAL A 143 -8.38 5.31 10.41
N THR A 144 -8.34 6.54 9.92
CA THR A 144 -9.53 7.38 9.68
C THR A 144 -9.74 7.53 8.19
N ALA A 145 -10.80 6.91 7.69
CA ALA A 145 -11.22 6.95 6.30
C ALA A 145 -12.13 8.16 6.06
N ARG A 146 -11.84 8.93 5.01
CA ARG A 146 -12.60 10.12 4.61
C ARG A 146 -13.04 10.04 3.17
N GLY A 147 -14.34 10.16 2.94
CA GLY A 147 -14.98 10.16 1.62
C GLY A 147 -15.54 11.54 1.29
N PHE A 148 -15.54 11.87 0.00
CA PHE A 148 -16.14 13.11 -0.48
C PHE A 148 -17.66 13.01 -0.40
N ASP A 149 -18.28 13.99 0.25
CA ASP A 149 -19.73 14.19 0.31
C ASP A 149 -20.12 15.24 -0.74
N PRO A 150 -20.80 14.85 -1.85
CA PRO A 150 -21.19 15.77 -2.90
C PRO A 150 -22.20 16.83 -2.44
N ALA A 151 -23.07 16.51 -1.48
CA ALA A 151 -24.09 17.45 -1.01
C ALA A 151 -23.45 18.59 -0.19
N GLY A 152 -22.44 18.26 0.62
CA GLY A 152 -21.69 19.22 1.41
C GLY A 152 -20.45 19.81 0.74
N GLY A 153 -20.05 19.32 -0.44
CA GLY A 153 -18.86 19.76 -1.17
C GLY A 153 -17.55 19.56 -0.40
N ARG A 154 -17.48 18.57 0.49
CA ARG A 154 -16.35 18.39 1.44
C ARG A 154 -16.06 16.93 1.74
N PHE A 155 -14.90 16.64 2.31
CA PHE A 155 -14.59 15.30 2.80
C PHE A 155 -15.05 15.11 4.25
N CYS A 156 -15.86 14.07 4.46
CA CYS A 156 -16.39 13.68 5.77
C CYS A 156 -15.76 12.35 6.23
N GLU A 157 -15.65 12.13 7.53
CA GLU A 157 -15.26 10.83 8.07
C GLU A 157 -16.33 9.79 7.71
N THR A 158 -15.91 8.70 7.05
CA THR A 158 -16.81 7.61 6.67
C THR A 158 -16.61 6.37 7.53
N ARG A 159 -15.40 6.19 8.08
CA ARG A 159 -15.08 5.05 8.94
C ARG A 159 -13.84 5.34 9.78
N ARG A 160 -13.81 4.79 10.98
CA ARG A 160 -12.60 4.66 11.79
C ARG A 160 -12.39 3.20 12.18
N TYR A 161 -11.16 2.72 12.11
CA TYR A 161 -10.83 1.34 12.46
C TYR A 161 -9.35 1.20 12.80
N ARG A 162 -9.03 0.14 13.54
CA ARG A 162 -7.66 -0.27 13.85
C ARG A 162 -7.25 -1.45 12.96
N LEU A 163 -5.98 -1.49 12.55
CA LEU A 163 -5.41 -2.63 11.84
C LEU A 163 -5.03 -3.76 12.78
#